data_AF-A0A9D4N4V3-F1
#
_entry.id   AF-A0A9D4N4V3-F1
#
_cell.length_a   1.000
_cell.length_b   1.000
_cell.length_c   1.000
_cell.angle_alpha   90.00
_cell.angle_beta   90.00
_cell.angle_gamma   90.00
#
_symmetry.space_group_name_H-M   'P 1'
#
loop_
_entity.id
_entity.type
_entity.pdbx_description
1 polymer ?
#
loop_
_entity_poly.entity_id
_entity_poly.type
_entity_poly.pdbx_seq_one_letter_code
_entity_poly.pdbx_strand_id
1 'polypeptide(L)'
;MVFYTCRIEYHMNERLKWTLDYSEFKPHWDTVQVEKVCCGVHGPDDYINTTTYNASGKYVPETCCVSTNDQEIDHPQAKNETLCQEQAKQLQTDSTLITTFVKSEGCYDPILKDFRSYIKTLYMVAFVSGGVEGFSLLILCCVIACI
;
A
#
# COMPACT_ATOMS: atom_id res chain seq x y z
N MET A 1 12.35 -15.49 -4.69
CA MET A 1 11.23 -14.52 -4.77
C MET A 1 10.24 -14.67 -3.61
N VAL A 2 9.83 -15.89 -3.24
CA VAL A 2 8.87 -16.18 -2.14
C VAL A 2 9.30 -15.65 -0.76
N PHE A 3 10.61 -15.63 -0.44
CA PHE A 3 11.09 -15.11 0.85
C PHE A 3 10.91 -13.59 1.02
N TYR A 4 10.89 -12.82 -0.06
CA TYR A 4 10.73 -11.35 0.02
C TYR A 4 9.26 -10.96 0.22
N THR A 5 8.33 -11.72 -0.37
CA THR A 5 6.89 -11.42 -0.31
C THR A 5 6.35 -11.62 1.12
N CYS A 6 6.76 -12.70 1.79
CA CYS A 6 6.37 -12.97 3.18
C CYS A 6 6.99 -11.96 4.17
N ARG A 7 8.21 -11.49 3.92
CA ARG A 7 8.84 -10.47 4.79
C ARG A 7 8.17 -9.09 4.67
N ILE A 8 7.75 -8.71 3.47
CA ILE A 8 7.01 -7.45 3.25
C ILE A 8 5.66 -7.52 3.97
N GLU A 9 4.94 -8.63 3.84
CA GLU A 9 3.65 -8.84 4.51
C GLU A 9 3.77 -8.71 6.04
N TYR A 10 4.79 -9.35 6.63
CA TYR A 10 5.06 -9.23 8.07
C TYR A 10 5.26 -7.77 8.50
N HIS A 11 6.10 -7.02 7.78
CA HIS A 11 6.36 -5.61 8.11
C HIS A 11 5.13 -4.72 7.88
N MET A 12 4.28 -5.02 6.90
CA MET A 12 3.03 -4.28 6.68
C MET A 12 2.03 -4.52 7.81
N ASN A 13 1.84 -5.77 8.22
CA ASN A 13 1.02 -6.11 9.38
C ASN A 13 1.55 -5.49 10.68
N GLU A 14 2.88 -5.45 10.85
CA GLU A 14 3.50 -4.76 11.97
C GLU A 14 3.16 -3.26 11.94
N ARG A 15 3.35 -2.58 10.80
CA ARG A 15 3.01 -1.15 10.66
C ARG A 15 1.52 -0.86 10.86
N LEU A 16 0.64 -1.76 10.43
CA LEU A 16 -0.78 -1.64 10.70
C LEU A 16 -1.05 -1.61 12.21
N LYS A 17 -0.43 -2.50 12.99
CA LYS A 17 -0.54 -2.48 14.46
C LYS A 17 -0.08 -1.15 15.06
N TRP A 18 1.06 -0.62 14.60
CA TRP A 18 1.52 0.71 15.03
C TRP A 18 0.50 1.80 14.73
N THR A 19 -0.26 1.72 13.64
CA THR A 19 -1.31 2.72 13.33
C THR A 19 -2.54 2.61 14.22
N LEU A 20 -2.79 1.42 14.79
CA LEU A 20 -3.88 1.19 15.74
C LEU A 20 -3.52 1.68 17.14
N ASP A 21 -2.24 1.55 17.53
CA ASP A 21 -1.74 1.94 18.85
C ASP A 21 -1.29 3.41 18.91
N TYR A 22 -0.76 3.95 17.80
CA TYR A 22 -0.18 5.30 17.72
C TYR A 22 -0.80 6.12 16.58
N SER A 23 -1.42 7.24 16.94
CA SER A 23 -2.06 8.17 16.00
C SER A 23 -1.09 8.87 15.04
N GLU A 24 0.20 8.97 15.37
CA GLU A 24 1.21 9.63 14.53
C GLU A 24 1.49 8.86 13.22
N PHE A 25 1.38 7.52 13.24
CA PHE A 25 1.59 6.70 12.04
C PHE A 25 0.34 6.58 11.17
N LYS A 26 -0.82 6.95 11.72
CA LYS A 26 -2.11 6.85 11.03
C LYS A 26 -2.17 7.64 9.71
N PRO A 27 -1.72 8.91 9.62
CA PRO A 27 -1.80 9.69 8.38
C PRO A 27 -1.04 9.05 7.22
N HIS A 28 0.13 8.45 7.48
CA HIS A 28 0.92 7.80 6.43
C HIS A 28 0.22 6.57 5.86
N TRP A 29 -0.41 5.79 6.73
CA TRP A 29 -1.15 4.61 6.31
C TRP A 29 -2.49 4.97 5.64
N ASP A 30 -3.13 6.05 6.07
CA ASP A 30 -4.31 6.62 5.40
C ASP A 30 -3.97 7.05 3.97
N THR A 31 -2.84 7.74 3.75
CA THR A 31 -2.37 8.12 2.40
C THR A 31 -2.22 6.91 1.50
N VAL A 32 -1.61 5.82 2.00
CA VAL A 32 -1.41 4.59 1.23
C VAL A 32 -2.75 3.98 0.81
N GLN A 33 -3.73 3.93 1.71
CA GLN A 33 -5.06 3.37 1.44
C GLN A 33 -5.87 4.21 0.43
N VAL A 34 -5.66 5.53 0.42
CA VAL A 34 -6.26 6.41 -0.58
C VAL A 34 -5.57 6.24 -1.93
N GLU A 35 -4.23 6.37 -1.98
CA GLU A 35 -3.45 6.31 -3.22
C GLU A 35 -3.60 4.98 -3.96
N LYS A 36 -3.64 3.87 -3.21
CA LYS A 36 -3.75 2.51 -3.77
C LYS A 36 -5.18 2.01 -3.85
N VAL A 37 -6.17 2.82 -3.44
CA VAL A 37 -7.60 2.47 -3.45
C VAL A 37 -7.85 1.10 -2.78
N CYS A 38 -7.24 0.90 -1.62
CA CYS A 38 -7.27 -0.36 -0.87
C CYS A 38 -7.65 -0.14 0.60
N CYS A 39 -7.90 -1.22 1.33
CA CYS A 39 -8.21 -1.20 2.75
C CYS A 39 -7.45 -2.30 3.49
N GLY A 40 -6.73 -1.94 4.55
CA GLY A 40 -5.95 -2.90 5.34
C GLY A 40 -4.79 -3.52 4.55
N VAL A 41 -4.13 -4.53 5.13
CA VAL A 41 -3.05 -5.26 4.45
C VAL A 41 -3.66 -6.27 3.48
N HIS A 42 -4.58 -7.10 3.95
CA HIS A 42 -5.29 -8.12 3.19
C HIS A 42 -6.73 -7.74 2.89
N GLY A 43 -7.30 -6.81 3.64
CA GLY A 43 -8.66 -6.33 3.45
C GLY A 43 -9.21 -5.60 4.67
N PRO A 44 -10.50 -5.21 4.65
CA PRO A 44 -11.15 -4.54 5.78
C PRO A 44 -11.19 -5.37 7.07
N ASP A 45 -11.09 -6.70 6.98
CA ASP A 45 -11.07 -7.60 8.14
C ASP A 45 -9.89 -7.34 9.10
N ASP A 46 -8.80 -6.76 8.58
CA ASP A 46 -7.64 -6.37 9.38
C ASP A 46 -7.97 -5.25 10.39
N TYR A 47 -9.07 -4.52 10.18
CA TYR A 47 -9.59 -3.51 11.10
C TYR A 47 -10.78 -3.98 11.91
N ILE A 48 -11.72 -4.67 11.27
CA ILE A 48 -12.99 -5.13 11.86
C ILE A 48 -12.73 -6.01 13.10
N ASN A 49 -11.65 -6.79 13.09
CA ASN A 49 -11.29 -7.69 14.18
C ASN A 49 -10.46 -7.02 15.29
N THR A 50 -10.19 -5.71 15.18
CA THR A 50 -9.36 -4.98 16.15
C THR A 50 -10.21 -4.36 17.26
N THR A 51 -9.69 -4.34 18.48
CA THR A 51 -10.38 -3.73 19.62
C THR A 51 -10.49 -2.21 19.49
N THR A 52 -9.51 -1.56 18.84
CA THR A 52 -9.46 -0.10 18.66
C THR A 52 -10.68 0.41 17.91
N TYR A 53 -11.00 -0.19 16.77
CA TYR A 53 -12.15 0.21 15.97
C TYR A 53 -13.46 -0.20 16.65
N ASN A 54 -13.59 -1.47 17.09
CA ASN A 54 -14.78 -1.94 17.81
C ASN A 54 -15.16 -1.05 19.02
N ALA A 55 -14.19 -0.53 19.77
CA ALA A 55 -14.43 0.35 20.92
C ALA A 55 -14.87 1.77 20.52
N SER A 56 -14.48 2.25 19.34
CA SER A 56 -14.81 3.58 18.82
C SER A 56 -16.20 3.70 18.21
N GLY A 57 -16.90 2.57 18.01
CA GLY A 57 -18.16 2.52 17.26
C GLY A 57 -18.00 2.62 15.73
N LYS A 58 -16.76 2.68 15.22
CA LYS A 58 -16.41 2.56 13.79
C LYS A 58 -15.80 1.18 13.54
N TYR A 59 -16.05 0.57 12.40
CA TYR A 59 -15.53 -0.77 12.05
C TYR A 59 -14.27 -0.70 11.18
N VAL A 60 -14.14 0.36 10.39
CA VAL A 60 -13.01 0.63 9.49
C VAL A 60 -12.68 2.13 9.48
N PRO A 61 -11.44 2.55 9.13
CA PRO A 61 -11.14 3.96 8.88
C PRO A 61 -11.92 4.52 7.68
N GLU A 62 -12.12 5.84 7.66
CA GLU A 62 -12.79 6.54 6.55
C GLU A 62 -12.09 6.33 5.20
N THR A 63 -10.77 6.11 5.22
CA THR A 63 -9.94 5.83 4.03
C THR A 63 -10.26 4.48 3.37
N CYS A 64 -10.87 3.54 4.10
CA CYS A 64 -11.38 2.28 3.57
C CYS A 64 -12.74 2.41 2.89
N CYS A 65 -13.45 3.52 3.09
CA CYS A 65 -14.70 3.78 2.40
C CYS A 65 -14.44 4.21 0.96
N VAL A 66 -15.36 3.86 0.07
CA VAL A 66 -15.31 4.36 -1.31
C VAL A 66 -15.59 5.86 -1.30
N SER A 67 -14.66 6.64 -1.83
CA SER A 67 -14.81 8.10 -1.92
C SER A 67 -15.62 8.48 -3.16
N THR A 68 -16.26 9.65 -3.14
CA THR A 68 -16.82 10.27 -4.35
C THR A 68 -15.73 10.77 -5.29
N ASN A 69 -14.55 11.09 -4.77
CA ASN A 69 -13.38 11.55 -5.52
C ASN A 69 -12.18 10.68 -5.13
N ASP A 70 -11.85 9.68 -5.95
CA ASP A 70 -10.72 8.75 -5.71
C ASP A 70 -9.32 9.42 -5.71
N GLN A 71 -9.25 10.75 -5.86
CA GLN A 71 -8.01 11.53 -5.99
C GLN A 71 -7.78 12.56 -4.86
N GLU A 72 -8.71 12.69 -3.91
CA GLU A 72 -8.57 13.66 -2.81
C GLU A 72 -7.92 13.00 -1.59
N ILE A 73 -6.60 13.19 -1.47
CA ILE A 73 -5.75 12.52 -0.46
C ILE A 73 -5.87 13.17 0.92
N ASP A 74 -6.07 14.49 0.97
CA ASP A 74 -6.09 15.26 2.24
C ASP A 74 -7.41 15.09 3.01
N HIS A 75 -8.53 14.90 2.31
CA HIS A 75 -9.85 14.72 2.90
C HIS A 75 -10.71 13.75 2.07
N PRO A 76 -10.48 12.42 2.17
CA PRO A 76 -11.30 11.44 1.46
C PRO A 76 -12.73 11.49 2.01
N GLN A 77 -13.60 12.22 1.31
CA GLN A 77 -15.02 12.27 1.65
C GLN A 77 -15.64 10.93 1.25
N ALA A 78 -16.04 10.13 2.23
CA ALA A 78 -16.78 8.91 1.97
C ALA A 78 -18.08 9.26 1.23
N LYS A 79 -18.38 8.52 0.15
CA LYS A 79 -19.63 8.73 -0.62
C LYS A 79 -20.87 8.61 0.26
N ASN A 80 -20.81 7.72 1.24
CA ASN A 80 -21.77 7.61 2.32
C ASN A 80 -21.10 6.92 3.52
N GLU A 81 -20.71 7.69 4.54
CA GLU A 81 -20.02 7.17 5.73
C GLU A 81 -20.88 6.15 6.48
N THR A 82 -22.18 6.42 6.64
CA THR A 82 -23.10 5.53 7.35
C THR A 82 -23.21 4.16 6.68
N LEU A 83 -23.41 4.14 5.35
CA LEU A 83 -23.50 2.89 4.60
C LEU A 83 -22.16 2.13 4.57
N CYS A 84 -21.04 2.84 4.54
CA CYS A 84 -19.72 2.23 4.63
C CYS A 84 -19.53 1.49 5.96
N GLN A 85 -19.84 2.15 7.09
CA GLN A 85 -19.69 1.53 8.41
C GLN A 85 -20.69 0.39 8.64
N GLU A 86 -21.92 0.50 8.11
CA GLU A 86 -22.89 -0.59 8.14
C GLU A 86 -22.45 -1.81 7.33
N GLN A 87 -21.92 -1.61 6.12
CA GLN A 87 -21.37 -2.71 5.31
C GLN A 87 -20.13 -3.33 5.95
N ALA A 88 -19.24 -2.50 6.53
CA ALA A 88 -18.09 -2.99 7.29
C ALA A 88 -18.51 -3.82 8.51
N LYS A 89 -19.59 -3.45 9.20
CA LYS A 89 -20.18 -4.28 10.26
C LYS A 89 -20.72 -5.60 9.72
N GLN A 90 -21.37 -5.60 8.56
CA GLN A 90 -21.91 -6.83 7.98
C GLN A 90 -20.80 -7.78 7.53
N LEU A 91 -19.65 -7.27 7.06
CA LEU A 91 -18.46 -8.06 6.77
C LEU A 91 -17.93 -8.84 7.98
N GLN A 92 -18.13 -8.33 9.20
CA GLN A 92 -17.82 -9.06 10.43
C GLN A 92 -18.61 -10.37 10.57
N THR A 93 -19.82 -10.43 10.00
CA THR A 93 -20.74 -11.57 10.12
C THR A 93 -20.76 -12.43 8.87
N ASP A 94 -20.61 -11.82 7.69
CA ASP A 94 -20.62 -12.49 6.38
C ASP A 94 -19.57 -11.86 5.45
N SER A 95 -18.40 -12.50 5.38
CA SER A 95 -17.27 -12.09 4.56
C SER A 95 -17.53 -12.26 3.04
N THR A 96 -18.64 -12.89 2.66
CA THR A 96 -19.06 -13.09 1.25
C THR A 96 -19.98 -12.00 0.71
N LEU A 97 -20.32 -10.99 1.53
CA LEU A 97 -21.19 -9.90 1.13
C LEU A 97 -20.53 -9.01 0.06
N ILE A 98 -21.26 -8.70 -1.01
CA ILE A 98 -20.83 -7.72 -2.02
C ILE A 98 -20.92 -6.31 -1.42
N THR A 99 -19.77 -5.74 -1.05
CA THR A 99 -19.70 -4.35 -0.56
C THR A 99 -19.49 -3.38 -1.72
N THR A 100 -20.30 -2.32 -1.75
CA THR A 100 -20.27 -1.26 -2.78
C THR A 100 -19.76 0.06 -2.24
N PHE A 101 -19.71 0.21 -0.91
CA PHE A 101 -19.26 1.42 -0.21
C PHE A 101 -17.99 1.21 0.62
N VAL A 102 -17.48 -0.03 0.69
CA VAL A 102 -16.22 -0.41 1.34
C VAL A 102 -15.28 -1.00 0.31
N LYS A 103 -14.01 -0.57 0.34
CA LYS A 103 -12.94 -1.16 -0.46
C LYS A 103 -12.63 -2.55 0.09
N SER A 104 -12.88 -3.58 -0.70
CA SER A 104 -12.64 -4.98 -0.30
C SER A 104 -11.22 -5.47 -0.57
N GLU A 105 -10.48 -4.77 -1.44
CA GLU A 105 -9.10 -5.15 -1.80
C GLU A 105 -8.08 -4.72 -0.73
N GLY A 106 -7.19 -5.64 -0.36
CA GLY A 106 -6.06 -5.36 0.52
C GLY A 106 -4.94 -4.57 -0.16
N CYS A 107 -4.19 -3.78 0.62
CA CYS A 107 -3.08 -2.98 0.10
C CYS A 107 -1.83 -3.78 -0.26
N TYR A 108 -1.72 -5.05 0.16
CA TYR A 108 -0.56 -5.89 -0.08
C TYR A 108 -0.24 -6.08 -1.57
N ASP A 109 -1.23 -6.48 -2.36
CA ASP A 109 -1.06 -6.75 -3.79
C ASP A 109 -0.66 -5.53 -4.63
N PRO A 110 -1.35 -4.37 -4.53
CA PRO A 110 -0.97 -3.19 -5.30
C PRO A 110 0.43 -2.68 -4.89
N ILE A 111 0.77 -2.69 -3.60
CA ILE A 111 2.09 -2.28 -3.12
C ILE A 111 3.18 -3.23 -3.63
N LEU A 112 2.93 -4.53 -3.61
CA LEU A 112 3.88 -5.52 -4.11
C LEU A 112 4.07 -5.41 -5.62
N LYS A 113 3.02 -5.08 -6.37
CA LYS A 113 3.09 -4.79 -7.81
C LYS A 113 3.96 -3.56 -8.08
N ASP A 114 3.76 -2.48 -7.34
CA ASP A 114 4.55 -1.25 -7.48
C ASP A 114 6.02 -1.48 -7.12
N PHE A 115 6.28 -2.18 -6.02
CA PHE A 115 7.64 -2.52 -5.61
C PHE A 115 8.37 -3.36 -6.66
N ARG A 116 7.68 -4.35 -7.26
CA ARG A 116 8.24 -5.15 -8.38
C ARG A 116 8.51 -4.30 -9.61
N SER A 117 7.64 -3.34 -9.92
CA SER A 117 7.83 -2.39 -11.02
C SER A 117 9.07 -1.51 -10.77
N TYR A 118 9.18 -0.99 -9.54
CA TYR A 118 10.29 -0.15 -9.11
C TYR A 118 11.65 -0.88 -9.20
N ILE A 119 11.73 -2.14 -8.74
CA ILE A 119 12.95 -2.95 -8.87
C ILE A 119 13.36 -3.10 -10.35
N LYS A 120 12.39 -3.34 -11.25
CA LYS A 120 12.69 -3.45 -12.68
C LYS A 120 13.27 -2.15 -13.24
N THR A 121 12.70 -1.01 -12.85
CA THR A 121 13.22 0.31 -13.23
C THR A 121 14.65 0.52 -12.70
N LEU A 122 14.92 0.19 -11.43
CA LEU A 122 16.26 0.31 -10.85
C LEU A 122 17.29 -0.56 -11.58
N TYR A 123 16.94 -1.81 -11.89
CA TYR A 123 17.82 -2.71 -12.64
C TYR A 123 18.20 -2.13 -14.01
N MET A 124 17.21 -1.58 -14.74
CA MET A 124 17.45 -0.95 -16.04
C MET A 124 18.37 0.26 -15.92
N VAL A 125 18.17 1.11 -14.91
CA VAL A 125 19.04 2.29 -14.67
C VAL A 125 20.46 1.86 -14.34
N ALA A 126 20.65 0.87 -13.46
CA ALA A 126 21.96 0.37 -13.05
C ALA A 126 22.74 -0.26 -14.23
N PHE A 127 22.05 -0.97 -15.12
CA PHE A 127 22.67 -1.54 -16.31
C PHE A 127 23.16 -0.46 -17.28
N VAL A 128 22.36 0.59 -17.50
CA VAL A 128 22.74 1.71 -18.37
C VAL A 128 23.91 2.48 -17.77
N SER A 129 23.89 2.80 -16.47
CA SER A 129 24.98 3.53 -15.84
C SER A 129 26.29 2.75 -15.86
N GLY A 130 26.26 1.45 -15.56
CA GLY A 130 27.45 0.60 -15.62
C GLY A 130 28.01 0.44 -17.03
N GLY A 131 27.15 0.41 -18.05
CA GLY A 131 27.57 0.37 -19.45
C GLY A 131 28.32 1.63 -19.89
N VAL A 132 27.85 2.81 -19.48
CA VAL A 132 28.51 4.09 -19.76
C VAL A 132 29.89 4.15 -19.11
N GLU A 133 29.98 3.83 -17.82
CA GLU A 133 31.26 3.83 -17.09
C GLU A 133 32.26 2.84 -17.69
N GLY A 134 31.82 1.63 -18.02
CA GLY A 134 32.64 0.61 -18.66
C GLY A 134 33.18 1.08 -20.03
N PHE A 135 32.32 1.68 -20.84
CA PHE A 135 32.72 2.20 -22.15
C PHE A 135 33.69 3.38 -22.04
N SER A 136 33.47 4.30 -21.10
CA SER A 136 34.39 5.40 -20.84
C SER A 136 35.79 4.93 -20.43
N LEU A 137 35.88 3.89 -19.58
CA LEU A 137 37.16 3.30 -19.19
C LEU A 137 37.88 2.62 -20.36
N LEU A 138 37.15 1.94 -21.24
CA LEU A 138 37.72 1.32 -22.45
C LEU A 138 38.33 2.38 -23.38
N ILE A 139 37.61 3.47 -23.65
CA ILE A 139 38.14 4.57 -24.47
C ILE A 139 39.41 5.14 -23.84
N LEU A 140 39.41 5.38 -22.53
CA LEU A 140 40.58 5.91 -21.82
C LEU A 140 41.81 4.99 -21.99
N CYS A 141 41.63 3.67 -21.83
CA CYS A 141 42.72 2.71 -22.02
C CYS A 141 43.26 2.72 -23.45
N CYS A 142 42.39 2.79 -24.46
CA CYS A 142 42.78 2.85 -25.86
C CYS A 142 43.59 4.12 -26.19
N VAL A 143 43.22 5.27 -25.61
CA VAL A 143 43.94 6.53 -25.81
C VAL A 143 45.33 6.48 -25.18
N ILE A 144 45.45 5.98 -23.94
CA ILE A 144 46.73 5.88 -23.24
C ILE A 144 47.68 4.91 -23.96
N ALA A 145 47.19 3.78 -24.47
CA ALA A 145 48.02 2.82 -25.19
C ALA A 145 48.54 3.33 -26.55
N CYS A 146 47.98 4.43 -27.07
CA CYS A 146 48.34 5.03 -28.36
C CYS A 146 49.30 6.23 -28.22
N ILE A 147 49.58 6.67 -26.98
CA ILE A 147 50.54 7.73 -26.62
C ILE A 147 51.86 7.07 -26.21
#